data_AF-G5HET3-F1
#
_entry.id   AF-G5HET3-F1
#
_cell.length_a   1.000
_cell.length_b   1.000
_cell.length_c   1.000
_cell.angle_alpha   90.00
_cell.angle_beta   90.00
_cell.angle_gamma   90.00
#
_symmetry.space_group_name_H-M   'P 1'
#
loop_
_entity.id
_entity.type
_entity.pdbx_description
1 polymer ?
#
loop_
_entity_poly.entity_id
_entity_poly.type
_entity_poly.pdbx_seq_one_letter_code
_entity_poly.pdbx_strand_id
1 'polypeptide(L)'
;MNKKMTVSTFTTQYINCKKESDRNSLVRSIIKRSYVPVTEKVSIIQELLGVAFDEKDGLKIPNALCLHINFHIIILSLYTDLEIDKKENDRTAGFRTYDIFQSCELWNVLKRQIGADYKELEKIRDLYLENMATENDLVVQLSNQITRFGTLISSAFRPLANTIQSEMNNLNESQKDNLKNSMIKLLK
;
A
#
# COMPACT_ATOMS: atom_id res chain seq x y z
N MET A 1 13.76 4.42 -31.39
CA MET A 1 13.07 3.71 -30.29
C MET A 1 13.90 2.49 -29.92
N ASN A 2 14.59 2.49 -28.79
CA ASN A 2 15.19 1.26 -28.27
C ASN A 2 14.04 0.33 -27.89
N LYS A 3 13.96 -0.83 -28.55
CA LYS A 3 12.94 -1.85 -28.27
C LYS A 3 13.24 -2.40 -26.88
N LYS A 4 12.36 -2.13 -25.90
CA LYS A 4 12.51 -2.68 -24.55
C LYS A 4 12.42 -4.21 -24.60
N MET A 5 13.27 -4.87 -23.83
CA MET A 5 13.38 -6.33 -23.78
C MET A 5 12.38 -6.88 -22.77
N THR A 6 11.65 -7.94 -23.12
CA THR A 6 10.73 -8.56 -22.16
C THR A 6 11.44 -9.55 -21.23
N VAL A 7 10.85 -9.80 -20.06
CA VAL A 7 11.32 -10.79 -19.06
C VAL A 7 11.58 -12.16 -19.69
N SER A 8 10.64 -12.65 -20.50
CA SER A 8 10.77 -13.96 -21.16
C SER A 8 11.92 -13.97 -22.17
N THR A 9 12.02 -12.93 -23.00
CA THR A 9 13.09 -12.81 -24.00
C THR A 9 14.46 -12.77 -23.34
N PHE A 10 14.60 -11.96 -22.28
CA PHE A 10 15.82 -11.86 -21.50
C PHE A 10 16.21 -13.22 -20.91
N THR A 11 15.25 -13.93 -20.30
CA THR A 11 15.53 -15.18 -19.61
C THR A 11 15.95 -16.28 -20.59
N THR A 12 15.36 -16.33 -21.78
CA THR A 12 15.82 -17.22 -22.85
C THR A 12 17.27 -16.93 -23.25
N GLN A 13 17.65 -15.66 -23.41
CA GLN A 13 19.04 -15.28 -23.71
C GLN A 13 19.99 -15.70 -22.56
N TYR A 14 19.58 -15.47 -21.31
CA TYR A 14 20.35 -15.82 -20.14
C TYR A 14 20.61 -17.33 -20.01
N ILE A 15 19.58 -18.17 -20.23
CA ILE A 15 19.71 -19.63 -20.19
C ILE A 15 20.67 -20.13 -21.29
N ASN A 16 20.63 -19.49 -22.47
CA ASN A 16 21.47 -19.86 -23.60
C ASN A 16 22.94 -19.45 -23.45
N CYS A 17 23.27 -18.56 -22.51
CA CYS A 17 24.66 -18.23 -22.18
C CYS A 17 25.37 -19.44 -21.55
N LYS A 18 26.45 -19.88 -22.19
CA LYS A 18 27.26 -21.03 -21.74
C LYS A 18 28.24 -20.69 -20.61
N LYS A 19 28.74 -19.45 -20.57
CA LYS A 19 29.71 -19.00 -19.55
C LYS A 19 29.06 -18.08 -18.54
N GLU A 20 29.50 -18.19 -17.28
CA GLU A 20 29.03 -17.30 -16.21
C GLU A 20 29.40 -15.83 -16.45
N SER A 21 30.55 -15.57 -17.06
CA SER A 21 30.96 -14.21 -17.48
C SER A 21 29.93 -13.55 -18.40
N ASP A 22 29.39 -14.34 -19.33
CA ASP A 22 28.46 -13.85 -20.35
C ASP A 22 27.08 -13.60 -19.70
N ARG A 23 26.66 -14.50 -18.81
CA ARG A 23 25.46 -14.32 -17.97
C ARG A 23 25.52 -13.05 -17.13
N ASN A 24 26.64 -12.83 -16.42
CA ASN A 24 26.84 -11.64 -15.61
C ASN A 24 26.87 -10.36 -16.45
N SER A 25 27.48 -10.41 -17.64
CA SER A 25 27.51 -9.28 -18.58
C SER A 25 26.11 -8.97 -19.12
N LEU A 26 25.31 -10.00 -19.41
CA LEU A 26 23.93 -9.84 -19.85
C LEU A 26 23.06 -9.22 -18.76
N VAL A 27 23.16 -9.69 -17.51
CA VAL A 27 22.43 -9.08 -16.38
C VAL A 27 22.85 -7.63 -16.19
N ARG A 28 24.15 -7.30 -16.31
CA ARG A 28 24.60 -5.91 -16.25
C ARG A 28 24.00 -5.04 -17.35
N SER A 29 23.81 -5.57 -18.55
CA SER A 29 23.27 -4.80 -19.69
C SER A 29 21.80 -4.39 -19.51
N ILE A 30 21.06 -5.05 -18.62
CA ILE A 30 19.67 -4.66 -18.33
C ILE A 30 19.55 -3.71 -17.13
N ILE A 31 20.63 -3.47 -16.38
CA ILE A 31 20.60 -2.54 -15.24
C ILE A 31 20.51 -1.12 -15.78
N LYS A 32 19.38 -0.48 -15.52
CA LYS A 32 19.06 0.87 -15.98
C LYS A 32 19.83 1.94 -15.19
N ARG A 33 20.02 1.72 -13.89
CA ARG A 33 20.62 2.69 -12.95
C ARG A 33 21.14 2.00 -11.71
N SER A 34 22.21 2.56 -11.14
CA SER A 34 22.83 2.09 -9.89
C SER A 34 22.22 2.70 -8.64
N TYR A 35 21.52 3.84 -8.77
CA TYR A 35 20.83 4.53 -7.67
C TYR A 35 19.47 5.05 -8.13
N VAL A 36 18.48 4.92 -7.26
CA VAL A 36 17.14 5.48 -7.41
C VAL A 36 16.88 6.46 -6.27
N PRO A 37 16.39 7.69 -6.51
CA PRO A 37 16.05 8.60 -5.41
C PRO A 37 15.02 8.00 -4.43
N VAL A 38 15.19 8.27 -3.14
CA VAL A 38 14.26 7.79 -2.08
C VAL A 38 12.81 8.14 -2.40
N THR A 39 12.54 9.32 -2.95
CA THR A 39 11.19 9.74 -3.33
C THR A 39 10.56 8.79 -4.36
N GLU A 40 11.30 8.39 -5.39
CA GLU A 40 10.82 7.45 -6.41
C GLU A 40 10.61 6.05 -5.81
N LYS A 41 11.51 5.59 -4.93
CA LYS A 41 11.36 4.32 -4.20
C LYS A 41 10.08 4.32 -3.35
N VAL A 42 9.83 5.40 -2.60
CA VAL A 42 8.65 5.54 -1.75
C VAL A 42 7.37 5.57 -2.59
N SER A 43 7.35 6.34 -3.68
CA SER A 43 6.16 6.43 -4.54
C SER A 43 5.77 5.07 -5.11
N ILE A 44 6.72 4.32 -5.67
CA ILE A 44 6.40 3.01 -6.25
C ILE A 44 6.08 1.95 -5.19
N ILE A 45 6.68 2.04 -3.99
CA ILE A 45 6.33 1.18 -2.85
C ILE A 45 4.88 1.43 -2.44
N GLN A 46 4.48 2.70 -2.29
CA GLN A 46 3.10 3.05 -1.93
C GLN A 46 2.11 2.58 -3.00
N GLU A 47 2.45 2.72 -4.28
CA GLU A 47 1.61 2.29 -5.40
C GLU A 47 1.44 0.76 -5.43
N LEU A 48 2.54 0.01 -5.40
CA LEU A 48 2.51 -1.44 -5.63
C LEU A 48 2.33 -2.27 -4.35
N LEU A 49 2.82 -1.82 -3.19
CA LEU A 49 2.59 -2.53 -1.93
C LEU A 49 1.28 -2.11 -1.26
N GLY A 50 0.80 -0.87 -1.47
CA GLY A 50 -0.44 -0.39 -0.89
C GLY A 50 -1.68 -1.18 -1.30
N VAL A 51 -1.66 -1.77 -2.50
CA VAL A 51 -2.74 -2.65 -3.01
C VAL A 51 -2.68 -4.09 -2.48
N ALA A 52 -1.63 -4.44 -1.72
CA ALA A 52 -1.43 -5.79 -1.18
C ALA A 52 -2.01 -5.94 0.25
N PHE A 53 -2.97 -5.10 0.62
CA PHE A 53 -3.68 -5.18 1.88
C PHE A 53 -5.16 -5.40 1.62
N ASP A 54 -5.70 -6.46 2.23
CA ASP A 54 -7.12 -6.73 2.21
C ASP A 54 -7.80 -5.93 3.33
N GLU A 55 -8.97 -5.35 3.06
CA GLU A 55 -9.76 -4.69 4.10
C GLU A 55 -10.78 -5.67 4.70
N LYS A 56 -10.74 -5.84 6.02
CA LYS A 56 -11.70 -6.65 6.77
C LYS A 56 -12.06 -5.97 8.08
N ASP A 57 -13.34 -5.66 8.29
CA ASP A 57 -13.83 -5.01 9.52
C ASP A 57 -13.11 -3.69 9.87
N GLY A 58 -12.63 -2.97 8.84
CA GLY A 58 -11.84 -1.74 9.00
C GLY A 58 -10.35 -1.98 9.30
N LEU A 59 -9.90 -3.22 9.30
CA LEU A 59 -8.49 -3.62 9.43
C LEU A 59 -7.87 -3.81 8.05
N LYS A 60 -6.65 -3.31 7.86
CA LYS A 60 -5.84 -3.62 6.68
C LYS A 60 -4.99 -4.84 6.98
N ILE A 61 -5.38 -5.99 6.45
CA ILE A 61 -4.69 -7.26 6.64
C ILE A 61 -3.66 -7.42 5.53
N PRO A 62 -2.36 -7.58 5.84
CA PRO A 62 -1.32 -7.74 4.82
C PRO A 62 -1.48 -9.07 4.10
N ASN A 63 -1.60 -9.02 2.78
CA ASN A 63 -1.47 -10.19 1.92
C ASN A 63 0.02 -10.44 1.64
N ALA A 64 0.64 -11.28 2.49
CA ALA A 64 2.08 -11.56 2.44
C ALA A 64 2.58 -12.03 1.07
N LEU A 65 1.75 -12.81 0.35
CA LEU A 65 2.10 -13.30 -0.98
C LEU A 65 2.14 -12.13 -2.00
N CYS A 66 1.09 -11.30 -2.01
CA CYS A 66 1.05 -10.12 -2.88
C CYS A 66 2.19 -9.15 -2.56
N LEU A 67 2.49 -8.92 -1.28
CA LEU A 67 3.61 -8.09 -0.83
C LEU A 67 4.95 -8.62 -1.38
N HIS A 68 5.17 -9.92 -1.26
CA HIS A 68 6.39 -10.57 -1.74
C HIS A 68 6.55 -10.42 -3.26
N ILE A 69 5.51 -10.76 -4.03
CA ILE A 69 5.55 -10.67 -5.50
C ILE A 69 5.71 -9.22 -5.95
N ASN A 70 4.93 -8.30 -5.40
CA ASN A 70 4.99 -6.88 -5.80
C ASN A 70 6.33 -6.25 -5.48
N PHE A 71 7.03 -6.68 -4.42
CA PHE A 71 8.39 -6.23 -4.16
C PHE A 71 9.38 -6.63 -5.27
N HIS A 72 9.23 -7.82 -5.84
CA HIS A 72 10.03 -8.26 -6.99
C HIS A 72 9.71 -7.47 -8.26
N ILE A 73 8.45 -7.09 -8.44
CA ILE A 73 8.04 -6.20 -9.53
C ILE A 73 8.65 -4.80 -9.37
N ILE A 74 8.63 -4.24 -8.16
CA ILE A 74 9.30 -2.96 -7.84
C ILE A 74 10.78 -3.00 -8.23
N ILE A 75 11.49 -4.08 -7.88
CA ILE A 75 12.92 -4.25 -8.22
C ILE A 75 13.12 -4.16 -9.74
N LEU A 76 12.31 -4.88 -10.52
CA LEU A 76 12.41 -4.85 -11.98
C LEU A 76 12.09 -3.47 -12.54
N SER A 77 11.00 -2.84 -12.09
CA SER A 77 10.56 -1.53 -12.57
C SER A 77 11.55 -0.41 -12.26
N LEU A 78 12.19 -0.45 -11.09
CA LEU A 78 13.14 0.57 -10.67
C LEU A 78 14.50 0.40 -11.35
N TYR A 79 15.04 -0.82 -11.35
CA TYR A 79 16.45 -1.05 -11.65
C TYR A 79 16.73 -1.65 -13.02
N THR A 80 15.71 -2.09 -13.76
CA THR A 80 15.93 -2.75 -15.05
C THR A 80 15.17 -2.06 -16.18
N ASP A 81 15.64 -2.27 -17.40
CA ASP A 81 14.91 -1.91 -18.63
C ASP A 81 13.99 -3.04 -19.12
N LEU A 82 13.70 -4.03 -18.27
CA LEU A 82 12.83 -5.16 -18.62
C LEU A 82 11.36 -4.79 -18.56
N GLU A 83 10.62 -5.28 -19.55
CA GLU A 83 9.17 -5.27 -19.53
C GLU A 83 8.62 -6.61 -19.05
N ILE A 84 7.66 -6.53 -18.13
CA ILE A 84 6.91 -7.71 -17.68
C ILE A 84 6.00 -8.16 -18.82
N ASP A 85 6.04 -9.45 -19.15
CA ASP A 85 5.17 -10.06 -20.16
C ASP A 85 3.71 -10.09 -19.68
N LYS A 86 3.03 -8.96 -19.85
CA LYS A 86 1.63 -8.77 -19.49
C LYS A 86 0.76 -8.86 -20.75
N LYS A 87 -0.21 -9.79 -20.73
CA LYS A 87 -1.33 -9.79 -21.67
C LYS A 87 -2.44 -8.91 -21.11
N GLU A 88 -3.32 -8.38 -21.96
CA GLU A 88 -4.48 -7.62 -21.49
C GLU A 88 -5.25 -8.40 -20.43
N ASN A 89 -5.60 -7.71 -19.32
CA ASN A 89 -6.30 -8.27 -18.16
C ASN A 89 -5.58 -9.37 -17.36
N ASP A 90 -4.28 -9.58 -17.59
CA ASP A 90 -3.53 -10.62 -16.88
C ASP A 90 -3.11 -10.19 -15.47
N ARG A 91 -3.80 -10.73 -14.47
CA ARG A 91 -3.50 -10.53 -13.03
C ARG A 91 -2.36 -11.41 -12.53
N THR A 92 -1.91 -12.38 -13.31
CA THR A 92 -0.90 -13.37 -12.93
C THR A 92 0.49 -13.08 -13.50
N ALA A 93 0.62 -12.02 -14.31
CA ALA A 93 1.88 -11.66 -14.97
C ALA A 93 3.04 -11.51 -13.97
N GLY A 94 2.80 -10.87 -12.81
CA GLY A 94 3.83 -10.72 -11.78
C GLY A 94 4.30 -12.05 -11.18
N PHE A 95 3.40 -12.99 -10.94
CA PHE A 95 3.71 -14.33 -10.44
C PHE A 95 4.58 -15.12 -11.43
N ARG A 96 4.22 -15.10 -12.72
CA ARG A 96 5.02 -15.80 -13.74
C ARG A 96 6.40 -15.17 -13.90
N THR A 97 6.50 -13.84 -13.85
CA THR A 97 7.80 -13.15 -13.85
C THR A 97 8.64 -13.59 -12.65
N TYR A 98 8.03 -13.68 -11.47
CA TYR A 98 8.69 -14.18 -10.28
C TYR A 98 9.23 -15.60 -10.47
N ASP A 99 8.40 -16.53 -10.93
CA ASP A 99 8.78 -17.93 -11.12
C ASP A 99 9.89 -18.11 -12.17
N ILE A 100 9.83 -17.35 -13.28
CA ILE A 100 10.86 -17.36 -14.33
C ILE A 100 12.21 -16.94 -13.74
N PHE A 101 12.25 -15.83 -12.98
CA PHE A 101 13.50 -15.35 -12.40
C PHE A 101 14.00 -16.25 -11.28
N GLN A 102 13.09 -16.80 -10.47
CA GLN A 102 13.42 -17.71 -9.39
C GLN A 102 14.01 -19.02 -9.92
N SER A 103 13.39 -19.61 -10.94
CA SER A 103 13.87 -20.85 -11.58
C SER A 103 15.25 -20.72 -12.22
N CYS A 104 15.65 -19.50 -12.58
CA CYS A 104 16.97 -19.20 -13.16
C CYS A 104 17.95 -18.59 -12.15
N GLU A 105 17.59 -18.54 -10.86
CA GLU A 105 18.35 -17.91 -9.77
C GLU A 105 18.74 -16.43 -10.03
N LEU A 106 17.99 -15.75 -10.90
CA LEU A 106 18.29 -14.40 -11.37
C LEU A 106 18.14 -13.35 -10.28
N TRP A 107 17.28 -13.59 -9.28
CA TRP A 107 17.09 -12.66 -8.17
C TRP A 107 18.38 -12.40 -7.42
N ASN A 108 19.16 -13.44 -7.11
CA ASN A 108 20.43 -13.29 -6.40
C ASN A 108 21.48 -12.55 -7.24
N VAL A 109 21.47 -12.75 -8.56
CA VAL A 109 22.37 -12.04 -9.47
C VAL A 109 21.99 -10.56 -9.54
N LEU A 110 20.71 -10.23 -9.72
CA LEU A 110 20.23 -8.86 -9.72
C LEU A 110 20.56 -8.12 -8.43
N LYS A 111 20.29 -8.72 -7.27
CA LYS A 111 20.62 -8.14 -5.96
C LYS A 111 22.10 -7.75 -5.86
N ARG A 112 22.99 -8.63 -6.32
CA ARG A 112 24.44 -8.36 -6.33
C ARG A 112 24.81 -7.24 -7.30
N GLN A 113 24.20 -7.17 -8.47
CA GLN A 113 24.50 -6.12 -9.46
C GLN A 113 23.96 -4.75 -9.05
N ILE A 114 22.81 -4.68 -8.38
CA ILE A 114 22.25 -3.43 -7.83
C ILE A 114 23.08 -2.96 -6.63
N GLY A 115 23.52 -3.89 -5.78
CA GLY A 115 24.45 -3.60 -4.70
C GLY A 115 23.80 -2.86 -3.51
N ALA A 116 24.39 -1.76 -3.07
CA ALA A 116 23.97 -1.06 -1.85
C ALA A 116 22.54 -0.50 -1.94
N ASP A 117 22.12 -0.05 -3.12
CA ASP A 117 20.79 0.56 -3.32
C ASP A 117 19.65 -0.45 -3.14
N TYR A 118 19.94 -1.73 -3.37
CA TYR A 118 19.01 -2.83 -3.08
C TYR A 118 18.70 -2.90 -1.59
N LYS A 119 19.73 -2.80 -0.74
CA LYS A 119 19.58 -2.82 0.72
C LYS A 119 18.83 -1.60 1.24
N GLU A 120 19.05 -0.44 0.61
CA GLU A 120 18.26 0.76 0.93
C GLU A 120 16.78 0.55 0.57
N LEU A 121 16.50 -0.03 -0.60
CA LEU A 121 15.13 -0.36 -1.00
C LEU A 121 14.47 -1.35 -0.02
N GLU A 122 15.18 -2.41 0.41
CA GLU A 122 14.67 -3.34 1.44
C GLU A 122 14.35 -2.61 2.74
N LYS A 123 15.24 -1.72 3.20
CA LYS A 123 15.01 -0.92 4.40
C LYS A 123 13.79 0.00 4.27
N ILE A 124 13.61 0.64 3.12
CA ILE A 124 12.43 1.51 2.87
C ILE A 124 11.15 0.68 2.85
N ARG A 125 11.17 -0.51 2.24
CA ARG A 125 10.05 -1.47 2.30
C ARG A 125 9.72 -1.82 3.75
N ASP A 126 10.72 -2.17 4.54
CA ASP A 126 10.51 -2.60 5.92
C ASP A 126 9.91 -1.48 6.77
N LEU A 127 10.43 -0.25 6.65
CA LEU A 127 9.85 0.93 7.30
C LEU A 127 8.40 1.20 6.85
N TYR A 128 8.09 0.97 5.57
CA TYR A 128 6.71 1.11 5.08
C TYR A 128 5.77 0.08 5.71
N LEU A 129 6.21 -1.18 5.82
CA LEU A 129 5.42 -2.24 6.45
C LEU A 129 5.27 -2.03 7.96
N GLU A 130 6.32 -1.54 8.64
CA GLU A 130 6.26 -1.16 10.06
C GLU A 130 5.28 -0.01 10.31
N ASN A 131 5.27 1.01 9.46
CA ASN A 131 4.30 2.10 9.54
C ASN A 131 2.86 1.58 9.36
N MET A 132 2.64 0.70 8.37
CA MET A 132 1.33 0.07 8.15
C MET A 132 0.91 -0.82 9.33
N ALA A 133 1.84 -1.53 9.95
CA ALA A 133 1.55 -2.33 11.14
C ALA A 133 1.18 -1.44 12.34
N THR A 134 1.87 -0.31 12.51
CA THR A 134 1.58 0.68 13.56
C THR A 134 0.21 1.32 13.38
N GLU A 135 -0.19 1.67 12.15
CA GLU A 135 -1.55 2.15 11.86
C GLU A 135 -2.62 1.11 12.18
N ASN A 136 -2.27 -0.18 12.12
CA ASN A 136 -3.14 -1.29 12.48
C ASN A 136 -3.05 -1.70 13.96
N ASP A 137 -2.29 -0.98 14.79
CA ASP A 137 -2.27 -1.23 16.23
C ASP A 137 -3.65 -0.95 16.84
N LEU A 138 -4.11 -1.86 17.69
CA LEU A 138 -5.40 -1.82 18.36
C LEU A 138 -5.62 -0.51 19.12
N VAL A 139 -4.56 0.08 19.71
CA VAL A 139 -4.65 1.38 20.41
C VAL A 139 -4.93 2.53 19.43
N VAL A 140 -4.26 2.52 18.28
CA VAL A 140 -4.44 3.53 17.22
C VAL A 140 -5.84 3.39 16.61
N GLN A 141 -6.30 2.16 16.40
CA GLN A 141 -7.63 1.89 15.88
C GLN A 141 -8.75 2.30 16.85
N LEU A 142 -8.63 1.97 18.13
CA LEU A 142 -9.58 2.42 19.16
C LEU A 142 -9.63 3.95 19.23
N SER A 143 -8.47 4.61 19.19
CA SER A 143 -8.40 6.08 19.15
C SER A 143 -9.11 6.66 17.92
N ASN A 144 -8.92 6.07 16.75
CA ASN A 144 -9.58 6.46 15.51
C ASN A 144 -11.10 6.23 15.57
N GLN A 145 -11.56 5.10 16.13
CA GLN A 145 -12.99 4.82 16.30
C GLN A 145 -13.65 5.77 17.31
N ILE A 146 -13.00 6.06 18.44
CA ILE A 146 -13.47 7.04 19.44
C ILE A 146 -13.58 8.42 18.79
N THR A 147 -12.60 8.82 17.98
CA THR A 147 -12.60 10.10 17.26
C THR A 147 -13.76 10.18 16.26
N ARG A 148 -13.98 9.11 15.47
CA ARG A 148 -15.11 9.03 14.53
C ARG A 148 -16.45 9.05 15.25
N PHE A 149 -16.57 8.32 16.36
CA PHE A 149 -17.76 8.34 17.20
C PHE A 149 -18.04 9.73 17.76
N GLY A 150 -17.04 10.40 18.33
CA GLY A 150 -17.17 11.78 18.82
C GLY A 150 -17.57 12.76 17.71
N THR A 151 -17.04 12.58 16.51
CA THR A 151 -17.41 13.39 15.34
C THR A 151 -18.87 13.16 14.95
N LEU A 152 -19.32 11.90 14.90
CA LEU A 152 -20.70 11.54 14.59
C LEU A 152 -21.68 12.08 15.62
N ILE A 153 -21.35 11.96 16.91
CA ILE A 153 -22.14 12.55 17.99
C ILE A 153 -22.20 14.06 17.81
N SER A 154 -21.07 14.73 17.58
CA SER A 154 -21.07 16.18 17.36
C SER A 154 -21.88 16.59 16.12
N SER A 155 -21.81 15.84 15.03
CA SER A 155 -22.51 16.16 13.78
C SER A 155 -24.01 15.84 13.85
N ALA A 156 -24.44 14.87 14.65
CA ALA A 156 -25.84 14.50 14.80
C ALA A 156 -26.54 15.33 15.89
N PHE A 157 -25.88 15.53 17.03
CA PHE A 157 -26.46 16.24 18.17
C PHE A 157 -26.48 17.75 17.98
N ARG A 158 -25.52 18.34 17.25
CA ARG A 158 -25.52 19.81 17.06
C ARG A 158 -26.70 20.30 16.22
N PRO A 159 -27.06 19.68 15.08
CA PRO A 159 -28.29 19.99 14.36
C PRO A 159 -29.54 19.69 15.20
N LEU A 160 -29.58 18.54 15.90
CA LEU A 160 -30.72 18.20 16.75
C LEU A 160 -30.92 19.24 17.87
N ALA A 161 -29.84 19.65 18.54
CA ALA A 161 -29.88 20.69 19.58
C ALA A 161 -30.33 22.03 19.01
N ASN A 162 -29.86 22.40 17.82
CA ASN A 162 -30.31 23.63 17.14
C ASN A 162 -31.80 23.57 16.77
N THR A 163 -32.29 22.42 16.30
CA THR A 163 -33.72 22.21 16.01
C THR A 163 -34.55 22.27 17.29
N ILE A 164 -34.14 21.57 18.35
CA ILE A 164 -34.80 21.63 19.66
C ILE A 164 -34.82 23.06 20.18
N GLN A 165 -33.71 23.79 20.08
CA GLN A 165 -33.63 25.19 20.50
C GLN A 165 -34.57 26.08 19.68
N SER A 166 -34.63 25.88 18.36
CA SER A 166 -35.54 26.61 17.47
C SER A 166 -37.00 26.35 17.84
N GLU A 167 -37.38 25.07 18.01
CA GLU A 167 -38.74 24.69 18.40
C GLU A 167 -39.07 25.19 19.82
N MET A 168 -38.13 25.13 20.76
CA MET A 168 -38.29 25.69 22.11
C MET A 168 -38.50 27.20 22.09
N ASN A 169 -37.83 27.93 21.20
CA ASN A 169 -38.01 29.38 21.06
C ASN A 169 -39.40 29.74 20.52
N ASN A 170 -40.05 28.82 19.79
CA ASN A 170 -41.41 28.99 19.26
C ASN A 170 -42.52 28.66 20.27
N LEU A 171 -42.19 28.03 21.40
CA LEU A 171 -43.14 27.76 22.48
C LEU A 171 -43.46 29.02 23.29
N ASN A 172 -44.68 29.12 23.81
CA ASN A 172 -45.00 30.16 24.80
C ASN A 172 -44.44 29.80 26.19
N GLU A 173 -44.39 30.77 27.11
CA GLU A 173 -43.74 30.60 28.42
C GLU A 173 -44.38 29.49 29.27
N SER A 174 -45.70 29.33 29.22
CA SER A 174 -46.40 28.24 29.93
C SER A 174 -46.01 26.85 29.39
N GLN A 175 -45.83 26.73 28.07
CA GLN A 175 -45.38 25.49 27.43
C GLN A 175 -43.91 25.19 27.74
N LYS A 176 -43.04 26.21 27.79
CA LYS A 176 -41.63 26.06 28.18
C LYS A 176 -41.49 25.56 29.61
N ASP A 177 -42.26 26.11 30.55
CA ASP A 177 -42.21 25.69 31.96
C ASP A 177 -42.73 24.26 32.17
N ASN A 178 -43.78 23.87 31.45
CA ASN A 178 -44.27 22.48 31.48
C ASN A 178 -43.26 21.49 30.90
N LEU A 179 -42.58 21.86 29.81
CA LEU A 179 -41.53 21.05 29.19
C LEU A 179 -40.33 20.89 30.15
N LYS A 180 -39.86 22.00 30.74
CA LYS A 180 -38.80 22.01 31.76
C LYS A 180 -39.11 21.10 32.93
N ASN A 181 -40.32 21.19 33.49
CA ASN A 181 -40.73 20.35 34.63
C ASN A 181 -40.83 18.87 34.27
N SER A 182 -41.23 18.56 33.03
CA SER A 182 -41.28 17.18 32.53
C SER A 182 -39.88 16.59 32.32
N MET A 183 -38.94 17.37 31.79
CA MET A 183 -37.53 16.95 31.65
C MET A 183 -36.87 16.73 33.01
N ILE A 184 -37.13 17.59 34.00
CA ILE A 184 -36.63 17.42 35.37
C ILE A 184 -37.17 16.13 36.02
N LYS A 185 -38.41 15.74 35.72
CA LYS A 185 -38.99 14.48 36.20
C LYS A 185 -38.37 13.23 35.55
N LEU A 186 -37.94 13.32 34.30
CA LEU A 186 -37.31 12.20 33.57
C LEU A 186 -35.84 11.98 33.95
N LEU A 187 -35.17 13.01 34.47
CA LEU A 187 -33.76 12.99 34.85
C LEU A 187 -33.51 12.70 36.34
N LYS A 188 -34.57 12.46 37.11
CA LYS A 188 -34.53 11.99 38.49
C LYS A 188 -34.93 10.52 38.55
#